data_AF-A0A094GND6-F1
#
_entry.id   AF-A0A094GND6-F1
#
_cell.length_a   1.000
_cell.length_b   1.000
_cell.length_c   1.000
_cell.angle_alpha   90.00
_cell.angle_beta   90.00
_cell.angle_gamma   90.00
#
_symmetry.space_group_name_H-M   'P 1'
#
loop_
_entity.id
_entity.type
_entity.pdbx_description
1 polymer ?
#
loop_
_entity_poly.entity_id
_entity_poly.type
_entity_poly.pdbx_seq_one_letter_code
_entity_poly.pdbx_strand_id
1 'polypeptide(L)'
;PSAECECGRARETIKHFLFECPQWTEQRTKLRQALGERWADLPFTLGGWSGRFHTGTRQPIDGPKSKWKPDIKVIRAVIKFVQATQRFRPKASIPEEERAAEEREEGQGGAEQREENEERETDNQERT
;
A
#
# COMPACT_ATOMS: atom_id res chain seq x y z
N PRO A 1 2.69 9.12 -20.09
CA PRO A 1 1.68 8.42 -19.26
C PRO A 1 0.41 9.26 -19.12
N SER A 2 -0.69 8.80 -19.71
CA SER A 2 -2.01 9.43 -19.52
C SER A 2 -2.50 9.15 -18.10
N ALA A 3 -3.20 10.10 -17.47
CA ALA A 3 -3.92 9.86 -16.22
C ALA A 3 -5.16 8.97 -16.42
N GLU A 4 -5.46 8.58 -17.66
CA GLU A 4 -6.58 7.73 -18.02
C GLU A 4 -6.25 6.24 -17.87
N CYS A 5 -7.26 5.48 -17.45
CA CYS A 5 -7.17 4.03 -17.46
C CYS A 5 -7.07 3.53 -18.90
N GLU A 6 -6.29 2.47 -19.12
CA GLU A 6 -6.18 1.78 -20.42
C GLU A 6 -7.54 1.27 -20.95
N CYS A 7 -8.53 1.09 -20.07
CA CYS A 7 -9.88 0.73 -20.50
C CYS A 7 -10.64 1.86 -21.21
N GLY A 8 -10.12 3.09 -21.21
CA GLY A 8 -10.67 4.26 -21.91
C GLY A 8 -11.95 4.85 -21.32
N ARG A 9 -12.45 4.36 -20.17
CA ARG A 9 -13.73 4.82 -19.60
C ARG A 9 -13.61 5.93 -18.56
N ALA A 10 -12.47 6.03 -17.89
CA ALA A 10 -12.28 6.97 -16.78
C ALA A 10 -10.79 7.20 -16.51
N ARG A 11 -10.51 8.22 -15.69
CA ARG A 11 -9.20 8.37 -15.05
C ARG A 11 -8.86 7.15 -14.21
N GLU A 12 -7.60 6.75 -14.25
CA GLU A 12 -7.09 5.69 -13.40
C GLU A 12 -7.15 6.15 -11.94
N THR A 13 -8.00 5.49 -11.15
CA THR A 13 -8.13 5.73 -9.71
C THR A 13 -8.30 4.40 -9.00
N ILE A 14 -7.98 4.34 -7.71
CA ILE A 14 -8.20 3.14 -6.90
C ILE A 14 -9.67 2.70 -6.96
N LYS A 15 -10.59 3.66 -6.90
CA LYS A 15 -12.03 3.39 -7.00
C LYS A 15 -12.38 2.75 -8.35
N HIS A 16 -11.88 3.34 -9.45
CA HIS A 16 -12.13 2.82 -10.78
C HIS A 16 -11.58 1.39 -10.92
N PHE A 17 -10.33 1.17 -10.54
CA PHE A 17 -9.69 -0.13 -10.57
C PHE A 17 -10.45 -1.18 -9.73
N LEU A 18 -10.75 -0.87 -8.47
CA LEU A 18 -11.37 -1.81 -7.51
C LEU A 18 -12.87 -2.04 -7.70
N PHE A 19 -13.61 -1.13 -8.35
CA PHE A 19 -15.07 -1.29 -8.47
C PHE A 19 -15.65 -1.14 -9.89
N GLU A 20 -15.02 -0.42 -10.81
CA GLU A 20 -15.69 0.08 -12.02
C GLU A 20 -15.06 -0.42 -13.34
N CYS A 21 -13.75 -0.70 -13.36
CA CYS A 21 -13.02 -1.04 -14.57
C CYS A 21 -13.55 -2.33 -15.25
N PRO A 22 -13.95 -2.29 -16.53
CA PRO A 22 -14.55 -3.46 -17.19
C PRO A 22 -13.55 -4.60 -17.43
N GLN A 23 -12.25 -4.31 -17.48
CA GLN A 23 -11.20 -5.30 -17.79
C GLN A 23 -11.12 -6.44 -16.77
N TRP A 24 -11.54 -6.20 -15.52
CA TRP A 24 -11.33 -7.13 -14.40
C TRP A 24 -12.62 -7.71 -13.83
N THR A 25 -13.68 -7.76 -14.64
CA THR A 25 -15.03 -8.16 -14.18
C THR A 25 -15.04 -9.55 -13.56
N GLU A 26 -14.30 -10.51 -14.13
CA GLU A 26 -14.23 -11.87 -13.62
C GLU A 26 -13.50 -11.94 -12.26
N GLN A 27 -12.30 -11.35 -12.18
CA GLN A 27 -11.48 -11.30 -10.96
C GLN A 27 -12.23 -10.59 -9.82
N ARG A 28 -13.06 -9.59 -10.16
CA ARG A 28 -13.87 -8.80 -9.23
C ARG A 28 -14.97 -9.62 -8.55
N THR A 29 -15.40 -10.75 -9.10
CA THR A 29 -16.47 -11.59 -8.52
C THR A 29 -16.18 -11.98 -7.08
N LYS A 30 -14.96 -12.47 -6.80
CA LYS A 30 -14.55 -12.87 -5.44
C LYS A 30 -14.46 -11.67 -4.49
N LEU A 31 -13.96 -10.54 -4.99
CA LEU A 31 -13.91 -9.29 -4.21
C LEU A 31 -15.32 -8.80 -3.86
N ARG A 32 -16.25 -8.87 -4.81
CA ARG A 32 -17.66 -8.49 -4.61
C ARG A 32 -18.34 -9.38 -3.57
N GLN A 33 -18.09 -10.69 -3.61
CA GLN A 33 -18.58 -11.62 -2.60
C GLN A 33 -18.04 -11.30 -1.20
N ALA A 34 -16.75 -10.97 -1.08
CA ALA A 34 -16.14 -10.63 0.20
C ALA A 34 -16.68 -9.32 0.80
N LEU A 35 -16.97 -8.33 -0.05
CA LEU A 35 -17.50 -7.04 0.38
C LEU A 35 -19.00 -7.06 0.70
N GLY A 36 -19.78 -7.95 0.04
CA GLY A 36 -21.21 -8.07 0.28
C GLY A 36 -21.94 -6.72 0.15
N GLU A 37 -22.69 -6.35 1.20
CA GLU A 37 -23.43 -5.08 1.29
C GLU A 37 -22.54 -3.84 1.33
N ARG A 38 -21.23 -4.02 1.63
CA ARG A 38 -20.23 -2.95 1.67
C ARG A 38 -19.56 -2.73 0.31
N TRP A 39 -20.15 -3.21 -0.77
CA TRP A 39 -19.65 -2.99 -2.12
C TRP A 39 -19.45 -1.49 -2.42
N ALA A 40 -18.33 -1.16 -3.07
CA ALA A 40 -17.93 0.21 -3.39
C ALA A 40 -17.71 1.14 -2.18
N ASP A 41 -17.57 0.58 -0.97
CA ASP A 41 -17.11 1.33 0.20
C ASP A 41 -15.58 1.38 0.25
N LEU A 42 -15.00 2.40 -0.37
CA LEU A 42 -13.56 2.48 -0.58
C LEU A 42 -12.74 2.45 0.72
N PRO A 43 -13.03 3.25 1.76
CA PRO A 43 -12.25 3.18 2.99
C PRO A 43 -12.31 1.78 3.62
N PHE A 44 -13.51 1.21 3.75
CA PHE A 44 -13.72 -0.15 4.29
C PHE A 44 -12.93 -1.20 3.51
N THR A 45 -13.00 -1.14 2.18
CA THR A 45 -12.31 -2.07 1.28
C THR A 45 -10.80 -2.03 1.49
N LEU A 46 -10.24 -0.86 1.78
CA LEU A 46 -8.82 -0.67 2.07
C LEU A 46 -8.46 -0.84 3.55
N GLY A 47 -9.41 -1.24 4.41
CA GLY A 47 -9.21 -1.48 5.84
C GLY A 47 -9.37 -0.24 6.72
N GLY A 48 -9.77 0.88 6.13
CA GLY A 48 -10.11 2.11 6.84
C GLY A 48 -11.54 2.10 7.38
N TRP A 49 -11.77 2.97 8.36
CA TRP A 49 -13.10 3.26 8.91
C TRP A 49 -13.87 4.13 7.91
N SER A 50 -15.05 3.69 7.47
CA SER A 50 -15.82 4.35 6.39
C SER A 50 -16.51 5.63 6.81
N GLY A 51 -16.82 5.76 8.10
CA GLY A 51 -17.64 6.86 8.62
C GLY A 51 -19.06 6.89 8.09
N ARG A 52 -19.54 5.80 7.50
CA ARG A 52 -20.97 5.65 7.18
C ARG A 52 -21.78 5.48 8.45
N PHE A 53 -23.04 5.90 8.39
CA PHE A 53 -23.98 5.80 9.49
C PHE A 53 -25.22 5.02 9.04
N HIS A 54 -25.82 4.27 9.98
CA HIS A 54 -27.11 3.64 9.75
C HIS A 54 -28.18 4.71 9.53
N THR A 55 -28.97 4.55 8.46
CA THR A 55 -30.13 5.39 8.19
C THR A 55 -31.16 5.17 9.29
N GLY A 56 -31.43 6.20 10.09
CA GLY A 56 -32.41 6.17 11.18
C GLY A 56 -31.77 6.36 12.56
N THR A 57 -30.78 5.56 12.92
CA THR A 57 -30.19 5.61 14.27
C THR A 57 -29.02 6.58 14.40
N ARG A 58 -28.47 7.09 13.29
CA ARG A 58 -27.24 7.91 13.22
C ARG A 58 -26.06 7.26 13.95
N GLN A 59 -26.07 5.93 14.09
CA GLN A 59 -24.96 5.17 14.66
C GLN A 59 -23.97 4.81 13.56
N PRO A 60 -22.65 4.95 13.80
CA PRO A 60 -21.64 4.54 12.83
C PRO A 60 -21.79 3.07 12.48
N ILE A 61 -21.76 2.74 11.18
CA ILE A 61 -21.82 1.35 10.70
C ILE A 61 -20.64 0.53 11.23
N ASP A 62 -19.47 1.18 11.29
CA ASP A 62 -18.21 0.57 11.69
C ASP A 62 -17.97 0.62 13.21
N GLY A 63 -18.96 1.10 13.98
CA GLY A 63 -18.80 1.39 15.40
C GLY A 63 -17.84 2.55 15.68
N PRO A 64 -17.42 2.73 16.95
CA PRO A 64 -16.52 3.81 17.34
C PRO A 64 -15.16 3.69 16.63
N LYS A 65 -14.69 4.79 16.03
CA LYS A 65 -13.40 4.84 15.30
C LYS A 65 -12.22 4.34 16.13
N SER A 66 -12.21 4.60 17.45
CA SER A 66 -11.15 4.16 18.36
C SER A 66 -11.06 2.64 18.56
N LYS A 67 -12.14 1.91 18.26
CA LYS A 67 -12.20 0.44 18.34
C LYS A 67 -12.16 -0.24 16.98
N TRP A 68 -12.02 0.55 15.91
CA TRP A 68 -12.05 0.04 14.54
C TRP A 68 -10.93 -0.98 14.31
N LYS A 69 -11.29 -2.09 13.65
CA LYS A 69 -10.34 -3.07 13.14
C LYS A 69 -10.72 -3.43 11.70
N PRO A 70 -9.74 -3.53 10.79
CA PRO A 70 -10.03 -3.92 9.42
C PRO A 70 -10.53 -5.37 9.35
N ASP A 71 -11.44 -5.66 8.42
CA ASP A 71 -11.80 -7.03 8.10
C ASP A 71 -10.71 -7.69 7.26
N ILE A 72 -9.91 -8.55 7.89
CA ILE A 72 -8.80 -9.26 7.23
C ILE A 72 -9.26 -10.13 6.06
N LYS A 73 -10.51 -10.63 6.05
CA LYS A 73 -11.04 -11.40 4.91
C LYS A 73 -11.18 -10.49 3.69
N VAL A 74 -11.69 -9.28 3.88
CA VAL A 74 -11.81 -8.25 2.83
C VAL A 74 -10.42 -7.86 2.32
N ILE A 75 -9.49 -7.56 3.22
CA ILE A 75 -8.13 -7.16 2.83
C ILE A 75 -7.44 -8.26 2.03
N ARG A 76 -7.55 -9.52 2.46
CA ARG A 76 -7.02 -10.66 1.69
C ARG A 76 -7.69 -10.78 0.31
N ALA A 77 -8.99 -10.52 0.20
CA ALA A 77 -9.69 -10.53 -1.08
C ALA A 77 -9.20 -9.43 -2.01
N VAL A 78 -8.94 -8.21 -1.49
CA VAL A 78 -8.35 -7.11 -2.25
C VAL A 78 -6.95 -7.48 -2.75
N ILE A 79 -6.09 -8.02 -1.88
CA ILE A 79 -4.74 -8.46 -2.28
C ILE A 79 -4.82 -9.52 -3.39
N LYS A 80 -5.68 -10.52 -3.23
CA LYS A 80 -5.88 -11.56 -4.26
C LYS A 80 -6.39 -10.99 -5.58
N PHE A 81 -7.32 -10.04 -5.53
CA PHE A 81 -7.81 -9.33 -6.72
C PHE A 81 -6.65 -8.60 -7.41
N VAL A 82 -5.90 -7.80 -6.66
CA VAL A 82 -4.76 -7.02 -7.15
C VAL A 82 -3.72 -7.93 -7.83
N GLN A 83 -3.33 -9.02 -7.17
CA GLN A 83 -2.39 -10.01 -7.72
C GLN A 83 -2.91 -10.64 -9.01
N ALA A 84 -4.20 -11.02 -9.05
CA ALA A 84 -4.81 -11.64 -10.22
C ALA A 84 -4.87 -10.71 -11.44
N THR A 85 -4.95 -9.39 -11.23
CA THR A 85 -4.88 -8.41 -12.32
C THR A 85 -3.47 -8.16 -12.85
N GLN A 86 -2.44 -8.68 -12.17
CA GLN A 86 -1.01 -8.43 -12.46
C GLN A 86 -0.61 -6.95 -12.54
N ARG A 87 -1.47 -6.04 -12.07
CA ARG A 87 -1.25 -4.59 -12.13
C ARG A 87 -0.22 -4.12 -11.11
N PHE A 88 -0.07 -4.88 -10.03
CA PHE A 88 1.03 -4.76 -9.08
C PHE A 88 1.81 -6.06 -9.15
N ARG A 89 2.86 -6.07 -9.97
CA ARG A 89 3.83 -7.16 -9.94
C ARG A 89 4.56 -7.05 -8.59
N PRO A 90 4.77 -8.15 -7.86
CA PRO A 90 5.89 -8.18 -6.92
C PRO A 90 7.12 -7.71 -7.69
N LYS A 91 7.98 -6.87 -7.09
CA LYS A 91 9.32 -6.65 -7.69
C LYS A 91 9.80 -8.03 -8.07
N ALA A 92 10.14 -8.22 -9.36
CA ALA A 92 10.80 -9.45 -9.80
C ALA A 92 11.82 -9.77 -8.72
N SER A 93 11.78 -10.99 -8.19
CA SER A 93 12.76 -11.45 -7.22
C SER A 93 14.11 -10.99 -7.75
N ILE A 94 14.64 -9.93 -7.12
CA ILE A 94 15.94 -9.39 -7.47
C ILE A 94 16.85 -10.61 -7.38
N PRO A 95 17.54 -11.01 -8.47
CA PRO A 95 18.47 -12.13 -8.40
C PRO A 95 19.34 -11.91 -7.17
N GLU A 96 19.60 -12.96 -6.40
CA GLU A 96 20.27 -12.87 -5.08
C GLU A 96 21.59 -12.08 -5.13
N GLU A 97 22.19 -12.01 -6.32
CA GLU A 97 23.36 -11.22 -6.71
C GLU A 97 23.18 -9.69 -6.58
N GLU A 98 21.99 -9.15 -6.88
CA GLU A 98 21.69 -7.71 -6.84
C GLU A 98 21.20 -7.28 -5.43
N ARG A 99 20.67 -8.21 -4.61
CA ARG A 99 20.47 -7.99 -3.15
C ARG A 99 21.81 -7.84 -2.41
N ALA A 100 22.81 -8.65 -2.79
CA ALA A 100 24.15 -8.56 -2.24
C ALA A 100 24.92 -7.29 -2.68
N ALA A 101 24.48 -6.62 -3.75
CA ALA A 101 25.03 -5.33 -4.17
C ALA A 101 24.48 -4.16 -3.33
N GLU A 102 23.20 -4.19 -2.99
CA GLU A 102 22.54 -3.17 -2.15
C GLU A 102 23.11 -3.18 -0.70
N GLU A 103 23.37 -4.37 -0.13
CA GLU A 103 24.06 -4.51 1.17
C GLU A 103 25.55 -4.09 1.14
N ARG A 104 26.20 -4.09 -0.03
CA ARG A 104 27.60 -3.64 -0.18
C ARG A 104 27.74 -2.13 -0.30
N GLU A 105 26.77 -1.44 -0.89
CA GLU A 105 26.78 0.03 -0.93
C GLU A 105 26.49 0.64 0.45
N GLU A 106 25.56 0.06 1.22
CA GLU A 106 25.32 0.50 2.61
C GLU A 106 26.50 0.21 3.56
N GLY A 107 27.31 -0.81 3.25
CA GLY A 107 28.52 -1.15 4.02
C GLY A 107 29.75 -0.28 3.75
N GLN A 108 29.79 0.48 2.64
CA GLN A 108 30.94 1.32 2.28
C GLN A 108 30.81 2.78 2.74
N GLY A 109 29.59 3.28 2.98
CA GLY A 109 29.39 4.64 3.50
C GLY A 109 29.72 4.84 5.00
N GLY A 110 29.88 3.75 5.75
CA GLY A 110 30.08 3.80 7.21
C GLY A 110 31.53 3.97 7.67
N ALA A 111 32.52 3.64 6.83
CA ALA A 111 33.94 3.76 7.19
C ALA A 111 34.44 5.21 7.04
N GLU A 112 34.06 5.87 5.94
CA GLU A 112 34.50 7.23 5.61
C GLU A 112 33.92 8.29 6.57
N GLN A 113 32.69 8.06 7.07
CA GLN A 113 32.06 8.93 8.08
C GLN A 113 32.65 8.77 9.48
N ARG A 114 33.34 7.67 9.78
CA ARG A 114 33.95 7.42 11.09
C ARG A 114 35.31 8.10 11.21
N GLU A 115 36.10 8.07 10.12
CA GLU A 115 37.40 8.76 10.06
C GLU A 115 37.24 10.30 10.08
N GLU A 116 36.28 10.87 9.34
CA GLU A 116 36.02 12.32 9.38
C GLU A 116 35.55 12.82 10.77
N ASN A 117 34.91 11.96 11.57
CA ASN A 117 34.41 12.34 12.89
C ASN A 117 35.50 12.23 13.97
N GLU A 118 36.46 11.31 13.83
CA GLU A 118 37.64 11.18 14.70
C GLU A 118 38.66 12.32 14.46
N GLU A 119 38.85 12.78 13.21
CA GLU A 119 39.70 13.94 12.92
C GLU A 119 39.11 15.25 13.47
N ARG A 120 37.78 15.43 13.43
CA ARG A 120 37.14 16.63 14.02
C ARG A 120 37.14 16.63 15.55
N GLU A 121 37.11 15.47 16.21
CA GLU A 121 37.18 15.38 17.68
C GLU A 121 38.59 15.66 18.21
N THR A 122 39.64 15.25 17.48
CA THR A 122 41.03 15.48 17.89
C THR A 122 41.46 16.95 17.73
N ASP A 123 41.05 17.61 16.66
CA ASP A 123 41.36 19.04 16.39
C ASP A 123 40.65 20.00 17.40
N ASN A 124 39.53 19.56 17.97
CA ASN A 124 38.79 20.34 18.98
C ASN A 124 39.34 20.15 20.40
N GLN A 125 40.21 19.16 20.63
CA GLN A 125 40.79 18.86 21.94
C GLN A 125 42.19 19.49 22.14
N GLU A 126 42.85 19.93 21.08
CA GLU A 126 44.11 20.68 21.13
C GLU A 126 43.93 22.21 21.25
N ARG A 127 42.68 22.69 21.28
CA ARG A 127 42.31 24.12 21.33
C ARG A 127 41.66 24.57 22.65
N THR A 128 41.96 23.86 23.75
CA THR A 128 41.66 24.23 25.16
C THR A 128 42.92 24.21 25.99
#